data_AF-A0A966PRX1-F1
#
_entry.id   AF-A0A966PRX1-F1
#
_cell.length_a   1.000
_cell.length_b   1.000
_cell.length_c   1.000
_cell.angle_alpha   90.00
_cell.angle_beta   90.00
_cell.angle_gamma   90.00
#
_symmetry.space_group_name_H-M   'P 1'
#
loop_
_entity.id
_entity.type
_entity.pdbx_description
1 polymer ?
#
loop_
_entity_poly.entity_id
_entity_poly.type
_entity_poly.pdbx_seq_one_letter_code
_entity_poly.pdbx_strand_id
1 'polypeptide(L)'
;MTTSTAKDSIGSDSVRLYLGEIGQVPLLSAEEEKDLGKKIKAGLVAQVQLNSSDNNLSFAERRKLQRTAKEGEKAKDHMVRANLRLVVSVARRYDRKELQLADLIQEGNIGLMHAADKYDFEKGFKFSTYATWWIRQSMTRALADQGRNIRIPGHMMEVVNRVQRAERDLTAELGRMPTPEEVAL
;
A
#
# COMPACT_ATOMS: atom_id res chain seq x y z
N MET A 1 7.27 4.87 -37.20
CA MET A 1 7.82 4.16 -36.02
C MET A 1 9.00 4.97 -35.51
N THR A 2 8.98 5.40 -34.23
CA THR A 2 10.09 5.93 -33.37
C THR A 2 9.69 7.20 -32.59
N THR A 3 8.81 7.07 -31.58
CA THR A 3 8.62 8.12 -30.54
C THR A 3 8.45 7.55 -29.13
N SER A 4 8.77 6.27 -28.89
CA SER A 4 8.51 5.56 -27.62
C SER A 4 9.76 5.27 -26.77
N THR A 5 10.89 5.94 -26.97
CA THR A 5 12.14 5.61 -26.24
C THR A 5 12.51 6.59 -25.13
N ALA A 6 11.99 7.83 -25.15
CA ALA A 6 12.39 8.86 -24.17
C ALA A 6 11.51 8.88 -22.88
N LYS A 7 10.27 8.39 -22.95
CA LYS A 7 9.35 8.39 -21.80
C LYS A 7 9.65 7.24 -20.82
N ASP A 8 10.09 6.11 -21.36
CA ASP A 8 10.47 4.93 -20.58
C ASP A 8 11.82 5.10 -19.86
N SER A 9 12.76 5.90 -20.42
CA SER A 9 14.06 6.15 -19.78
C SER A 9 13.93 7.01 -18.51
N ILE A 10 13.14 8.09 -18.54
CA ILE A 10 12.93 8.99 -17.39
C ILE A 10 12.17 8.27 -16.27
N GLY A 11 11.17 7.45 -16.61
CA GLY A 11 10.45 6.63 -15.64
C GLY A 11 11.32 5.53 -15.02
N SER A 12 12.29 4.98 -15.78
CA SER A 12 13.23 3.99 -15.26
C SER A 12 14.24 4.61 -14.28
N ASP A 13 14.68 5.85 -14.54
CA ASP A 13 15.65 6.53 -13.68
C ASP A 13 15.03 7.08 -12.40
N SER A 14 13.77 7.55 -12.43
CA SER A 14 13.06 7.94 -11.19
C SER A 14 12.83 6.76 -10.25
N VAL A 15 12.45 5.59 -10.81
CA VAL A 15 12.31 4.35 -10.02
C VAL A 15 13.66 3.92 -9.45
N ARG A 16 14.77 4.01 -10.21
CA ARG A 16 16.11 3.69 -9.71
C ARG A 16 16.54 4.59 -8.55
N LEU A 17 16.32 5.91 -8.66
CA LEU A 17 16.62 6.85 -7.58
C LEU A 17 15.83 6.50 -6.32
N TYR A 18 14.52 6.27 -6.46
CA TYR A 18 13.66 5.84 -5.37
C TYR A 18 14.13 4.53 -4.72
N LEU A 19 14.49 3.53 -5.51
CA LEU A 19 15.03 2.25 -5.00
C LEU A 19 16.34 2.45 -4.22
N GLY A 20 17.18 3.40 -4.65
CA GLY A 20 18.40 3.79 -3.94
C GLY A 20 18.08 4.40 -2.57
N GLU A 21 17.14 5.33 -2.50
CA GLU A 21 16.74 6.01 -1.27
C GLU A 21 16.15 5.05 -0.23
N ILE A 22 15.19 4.21 -0.63
CA ILE A 22 14.55 3.26 0.30
C ILE A 22 15.50 2.13 0.74
N GLY A 23 16.57 1.91 -0.03
CA GLY A 23 17.61 0.93 0.30
C GLY A 23 18.53 1.36 1.44
N GLN A 24 18.62 2.66 1.72
CA GLN A 24 19.46 3.21 2.81
C GLN A 24 18.86 3.01 4.20
N VAL A 25 17.54 2.79 4.28
CA VAL A 25 16.85 2.64 5.56
C VAL A 25 16.98 1.18 6.03
N PRO A 26 17.51 0.93 7.24
CA PRO A 26 17.66 -0.42 7.76
C PRO A 26 16.30 -1.10 8.01
N LEU A 27 16.29 -2.42 7.92
CA LEU A 27 15.12 -3.23 8.26
C LEU A 27 14.95 -3.28 9.78
N LEU A 28 13.70 -3.29 10.23
CA LEU A 28 13.36 -3.34 11.65
C LEU A 28 13.31 -4.79 12.15
N SER A 29 13.75 -4.97 13.39
CA SER A 29 13.51 -6.17 14.19
C SER A 29 12.09 -6.19 14.77
N ALA A 30 11.68 -7.34 15.33
CA ALA A 30 10.36 -7.45 15.97
C ALA A 30 10.21 -6.51 17.18
N GLU A 31 11.29 -6.30 17.92
CA GLU A 31 11.29 -5.46 19.11
C GLU A 31 11.17 -3.98 18.72
N GLU A 32 11.90 -3.56 17.68
CA GLU A 32 11.80 -2.20 17.14
C GLU A 32 10.41 -1.91 16.54
N GLU A 33 9.81 -2.87 15.82
CA GLU A 33 8.43 -2.76 15.34
C GLU A 33 7.46 -2.51 16.50
N LYS A 34 7.62 -3.25 17.60
CA LYS A 34 6.79 -3.11 18.80
C LYS A 34 6.97 -1.74 19.46
N ASP A 35 8.21 -1.26 19.57
CA ASP A 35 8.50 0.04 20.19
C ASP A 35 8.03 1.22 19.36
N LEU A 36 8.15 1.15 18.03
CA LEU A 36 7.55 2.12 17.13
C LEU A 36 6.02 2.08 17.24
N GLY A 37 5.42 0.90 17.26
CA GLY A 37 3.97 0.72 17.45
C GLY A 37 3.44 1.40 18.71
N LYS A 38 4.13 1.26 19.85
CA LYS A 38 3.77 1.96 21.10
C LYS A 38 3.80 3.48 20.94
N LYS A 39 4.85 4.03 20.32
CA LYS A 39 5.00 5.48 20.10
C LYS A 39 3.92 6.01 19.17
N ILE A 40 3.58 5.27 18.13
CA ILE A 40 2.50 5.61 17.19
C ILE A 40 1.16 5.65 17.92
N LYS A 41 0.82 4.61 18.69
CA LYS A 41 -0.41 4.53 19.49
C LYS A 41 -0.51 5.70 20.48
N ALA A 42 0.58 6.01 21.20
CA ALA A 42 0.64 7.14 22.12
C ALA A 42 0.47 8.49 21.42
N GLY A 43 1.12 8.69 20.26
CA GLY A 43 0.99 9.89 19.46
C GLY A 43 -0.42 10.11 18.91
N LEU A 44 -1.08 9.04 18.47
CA LEU A 44 -2.47 9.11 18.00
C LEU A 44 -3.43 9.53 19.12
N VAL A 45 -3.29 8.94 20.31
CA VAL A 45 -4.08 9.32 21.48
C VAL A 45 -3.82 10.78 21.86
N ALA A 46 -2.57 11.23 21.85
CA ALA A 46 -2.22 12.61 22.13
C ALA A 46 -2.82 13.57 21.10
N GLN A 47 -2.84 13.20 19.81
CA GLN A 47 -3.45 14.00 18.75
C GLN A 47 -4.98 14.10 18.92
N VAL A 48 -5.65 12.99 19.28
CA VAL A 48 -7.09 13.00 19.56
C VAL A 48 -7.40 13.93 20.73
N GLN A 49 -6.63 13.86 21.82
CA GLN A 49 -6.79 14.74 22.98
C GLN A 49 -6.59 16.22 22.62
N LEU A 50 -5.60 16.54 21.78
CA LEU A 50 -5.41 17.91 21.28
C LEU A 50 -6.60 18.41 20.48
N ASN A 51 -7.20 17.56 19.64
CA ASN A 51 -8.32 17.94 18.79
C ASN A 51 -9.64 18.06 19.57
N SER A 52 -9.83 17.27 20.64
CA SER A 52 -11.07 17.26 21.42
C SER A 52 -11.14 18.34 22.52
N SER A 53 -10.01 18.91 22.95
CA SER A 53 -9.92 19.71 24.18
C SER A 53 -9.53 21.19 23.96
N ASP A 54 -9.98 21.80 22.87
CA ASP A 54 -9.44 23.09 22.36
C ASP A 54 -9.48 24.28 23.35
N ASN A 55 -10.30 24.24 24.42
CA ASN A 55 -10.46 25.36 25.36
C ASN A 55 -10.12 25.08 26.85
N ASN A 56 -9.72 23.86 27.25
CA ASN A 56 -9.53 23.51 28.67
C ASN A 56 -8.13 22.96 29.03
N LEU A 57 -7.20 22.90 28.08
CA LEU A 57 -5.84 22.39 28.34
C LEU A 57 -4.92 23.51 28.82
N SER A 58 -4.17 23.25 29.89
CA SER A 58 -3.07 24.12 30.29
C SER A 58 -2.01 24.19 29.18
N PHE A 59 -1.31 25.32 29.07
CA PHE A 59 -0.20 25.49 28.13
C PHE A 59 0.85 24.37 28.25
N ALA A 60 1.14 23.93 29.49
CA ALA A 60 2.08 22.85 29.76
C ALA A 60 1.58 21.49 29.22
N GLU A 61 0.29 21.20 29.39
CA GLU A 61 -0.34 19.96 28.91
C GLU A 61 -0.40 19.94 27.39
N ARG A 62 -0.81 21.06 26.77
CA ARG A 62 -0.85 21.21 25.31
C ARG A 62 0.55 20.97 24.71
N ARG A 63 1.59 21.56 25.29
CA ARG A 63 2.98 21.38 24.84
C ARG A 63 3.45 19.93 24.97
N LYS A 64 3.09 19.25 26.07
CA LYS A 64 3.40 17.83 26.28
C LYS A 64 2.71 16.95 25.23
N LEU A 65 1.42 17.16 24.99
CA LEU A 65 0.66 16.40 24.00
C LEU A 65 1.19 16.63 22.58
N GLN A 66 1.53 17.87 22.22
CA GLN A 66 2.13 18.18 20.92
C GLN A 66 3.47 17.46 20.72
N ARG A 67 4.28 17.37 21.78
CA ARG A 67 5.53 16.62 21.72
C ARG A 67 5.28 15.13 21.47
N THR A 68 4.38 14.52 22.22
CA THR A 68 4.02 13.10 22.06
C THR A 68 3.44 12.82 20.67
N ALA A 69 2.58 13.69 20.15
CA ALA A 69 2.01 13.58 18.81
C ALA A 69 3.11 13.60 17.74
N LYS A 70 4.04 14.56 17.82
CA LYS A 70 5.19 14.67 16.91
C LYS A 70 6.14 13.47 17.00
N GLU A 71 6.35 12.93 18.19
CA GLU A 71 7.15 11.72 18.38
C GLU A 71 6.48 10.49 17.75
N GLY A 72 5.15 10.37 17.86
CA GLY A 72 4.37 9.32 17.20
C GLY A 72 4.38 9.45 15.67
N GLU A 73 4.27 10.66 15.13
CA GLU A 73 4.38 10.90 13.69
C GLU A 73 5.75 10.49 13.13
N LYS A 74 6.83 10.86 13.83
CA LYS A 74 8.19 10.41 13.47
C LYS A 74 8.34 8.90 13.54
N ALA A 75 7.74 8.25 14.55
CA ALA A 75 7.77 6.81 14.67
C ALA A 75 7.01 6.12 13.52
N LYS A 76 5.87 6.69 13.09
CA LYS A 76 5.12 6.24 11.91
C LYS A 76 5.95 6.37 10.64
N ASP A 77 6.55 7.53 10.41
CA ASP A 77 7.40 7.78 9.24
C ASP A 77 8.57 6.78 9.19
N HIS A 78 9.23 6.52 10.32
CA HIS A 78 10.28 5.51 10.40
C HIS A 78 9.74 4.10 10.10
N MET A 79 8.61 3.70 10.69
CA MET A 79 8.01 2.38 10.45
C MET A 79 7.63 2.18 8.97
N VAL A 80 7.09 3.20 8.32
CA VAL A 80 6.75 3.18 6.89
C VAL A 80 8.01 3.09 6.05
N ARG A 81 9.00 3.97 6.27
CA ARG A 81 10.24 4.02 5.48
C ARG A 81 11.00 2.69 5.48
N ALA A 82 11.13 2.05 6.65
CA ALA A 82 11.78 0.76 6.78
C ALA A 82 11.08 -0.36 5.99
N ASN A 83 9.80 -0.19 5.67
CA ASN A 83 8.97 -1.17 4.98
C ASN A 83 8.64 -0.81 3.52
N LEU A 84 9.18 0.29 2.96
CA LEU A 84 8.94 0.64 1.54
C LEU A 84 9.42 -0.44 0.57
N ARG A 85 10.48 -1.17 0.93
CA ARG A 85 10.99 -2.31 0.14
C ARG A 85 9.96 -3.44 -0.01
N LEU A 86 9.12 -3.65 1.01
CA LEU A 86 8.03 -4.61 0.94
C LEU A 86 7.03 -4.22 -0.15
N VAL A 87 6.66 -2.93 -0.25
CA VAL A 87 5.73 -2.43 -1.26
C VAL A 87 6.23 -2.73 -2.66
N VAL A 88 7.50 -2.43 -2.95
CA VAL A 88 8.12 -2.73 -4.25
C VAL A 88 8.05 -4.23 -4.56
N SER A 89 8.35 -5.09 -3.59
CA SER A 89 8.28 -6.55 -3.77
C SER A 89 6.87 -7.05 -4.11
N VAL A 90 5.85 -6.37 -3.58
CA VAL A 90 4.45 -6.67 -3.86
C VAL A 90 4.05 -6.13 -5.23
N ALA A 91 4.43 -4.90 -5.55
CA ALA A 91 4.12 -4.20 -6.80
C ALA A 91 4.66 -4.93 -8.04
N ARG A 92 5.87 -5.50 -7.95
CA ARG A 92 6.48 -6.27 -9.06
C ARG A 92 5.64 -7.44 -9.56
N ARG A 93 4.71 -7.98 -8.76
CA ARG A 93 3.77 -9.03 -9.19
C ARG A 93 2.64 -8.51 -10.09
N TYR A 94 2.41 -7.20 -10.12
CA TYR A 94 1.35 -6.52 -10.87
C TYR A 94 1.88 -5.76 -12.09
N ASP A 95 3.18 -5.78 -12.36
CA ASP A 95 3.94 -5.05 -13.40
C ASP A 95 3.57 -5.42 -14.86
N ARG A 96 2.48 -6.17 -15.07
CA ARG A 96 1.99 -6.60 -16.40
C ARG A 96 0.63 -6.00 -16.76
N LYS A 97 0.11 -5.07 -15.96
CA LYS A 97 -1.26 -4.57 -16.07
C LYS A 97 -1.27 -3.05 -16.16
N GLU A 98 -1.26 -2.53 -17.39
CA GLU A 98 -1.76 -1.20 -17.86
C GLU A 98 -1.30 0.10 -17.14
N LEU A 99 -1.13 0.10 -15.83
CA LEU A 99 -0.53 1.14 -14.98
C LEU A 99 1.00 1.01 -14.91
N GLN A 100 1.67 2.16 -14.76
CA GLN A 100 3.12 2.22 -14.57
C GLN A 100 3.51 1.66 -13.19
N LEU A 101 4.65 0.97 -13.09
CA LEU A 101 5.16 0.43 -11.82
C LEU A 101 5.28 1.50 -10.72
N ALA A 102 5.67 2.73 -11.09
CA ALA A 102 5.78 3.84 -10.16
C ALA A 102 4.43 4.16 -9.50
N ASP A 103 3.34 4.20 -10.28
CA ASP A 103 2.00 4.48 -9.76
C ASP A 103 1.53 3.36 -8.83
N LEU A 104 1.78 2.10 -9.19
CA LEU A 104 1.48 0.95 -8.32
C LEU A 104 2.24 1.02 -6.99
N ILE A 105 3.51 1.42 -7.02
CA ILE A 105 4.30 1.63 -5.80
C ILE A 105 3.68 2.72 -4.94
N GLN A 106 3.25 3.84 -5.53
CA GLN A 106 2.63 4.94 -4.78
C GLN A 106 1.32 4.52 -4.12
N GLU A 107 0.45 3.82 -4.84
CA GLU A 107 -0.80 3.27 -4.31
C GLU A 107 -0.54 2.24 -3.20
N GLY A 108 0.50 1.43 -3.37
CA GLY A 108 1.00 0.53 -2.35
C GLY A 108 1.50 1.23 -1.09
N ASN A 109 2.21 2.35 -1.25
CA ASN A 109 2.71 3.18 -0.15
C ASN A 109 1.55 3.79 0.64
N ILE A 110 0.48 4.20 -0.04
CA ILE A 110 -0.77 4.64 0.62
C ILE A 110 -1.36 3.50 1.47
N GLY A 111 -1.41 2.28 0.93
CA GLY A 111 -1.85 1.10 1.68
C GLY A 111 -0.96 0.79 2.89
N LEU A 112 0.36 0.91 2.74
CA LEU A 112 1.33 0.74 3.82
C LEU A 112 1.14 1.77 4.95
N MET A 113 0.92 3.04 4.60
CA MET A 113 0.64 4.09 5.58
C MET A 113 -0.65 3.79 6.38
N HIS A 114 -1.70 3.33 5.70
CA HIS A 114 -2.94 2.89 6.37
C HIS A 114 -2.71 1.68 7.28
N ALA A 115 -1.86 0.73 6.86
CA ALA A 115 -1.48 -0.39 7.71
C ALA A 115 -0.76 0.09 8.97
N ALA A 116 0.15 1.07 8.84
CA ALA A 116 0.88 1.63 9.97
C ALA A 116 -0.05 2.31 10.99
N ASP A 117 -1.10 2.99 10.54
CA ASP A 117 -2.09 3.62 11.42
C ASP A 117 -2.91 2.62 12.24
N LYS A 118 -3.17 1.44 11.67
CA LYS A 118 -4.06 0.42 12.26
C LYS A 118 -3.31 -0.78 12.81
N TYR A 119 -1.98 -0.76 12.82
CA TYR A 119 -1.19 -1.90 13.25
C TYR A 119 -1.29 -2.10 14.76
N ASP A 120 -1.54 -3.35 15.16
CA ASP A 120 -1.64 -3.75 16.55
C ASP A 120 -0.47 -4.66 16.92
N PHE A 121 0.48 -4.10 17.65
CA PHE A 121 1.69 -4.80 18.11
C PHE A 121 1.42 -5.76 19.28
N GLU A 122 0.25 -5.70 19.92
CA GLU A 122 -0.10 -6.56 21.06
C GLU A 122 -0.49 -7.97 20.58
N LYS A 123 -0.90 -8.11 19.31
CA LYS A 123 -1.26 -9.39 18.68
C LYS A 123 -0.08 -10.32 18.38
N GLY A 124 1.15 -9.83 18.51
CA GLY A 124 2.36 -10.66 18.34
C GLY A 124 2.72 -11.06 16.90
N PHE A 125 1.99 -10.57 15.89
CA PHE A 125 2.35 -10.77 14.49
C PHE A 125 3.27 -9.68 13.97
N LYS A 126 4.18 -10.04 13.06
CA LYS A 126 5.05 -9.11 12.36
C LYS A 126 4.25 -8.06 11.58
N PHE A 127 4.76 -6.84 11.51
CA PHE A 127 4.10 -5.76 10.77
C PHE A 127 3.91 -6.11 9.28
N SER A 128 4.92 -6.74 8.66
CA SER A 128 4.88 -7.15 7.26
C SER A 128 3.70 -8.08 6.91
N THR A 129 3.30 -8.97 7.83
CA THR A 129 2.16 -9.87 7.66
C THR A 129 0.86 -9.08 7.51
N TYR A 130 0.65 -8.08 8.38
CA TYR A 130 -0.53 -7.24 8.35
C TYR A 130 -0.50 -6.24 7.17
N ALA A 131 0.65 -5.61 6.93
CA ALA A 131 0.83 -4.61 5.88
C ALA A 131 0.58 -5.18 4.48
N THR A 132 0.97 -6.43 4.24
CA THR A 132 0.80 -7.07 2.92
C THR A 132 -0.65 -7.06 2.44
N TRP A 133 -1.63 -7.21 3.33
CA TRP A 133 -3.05 -7.17 2.97
C TRP A 133 -3.47 -5.77 2.48
N TRP A 134 -3.14 -4.74 3.24
CA TRP A 134 -3.44 -3.35 2.89
C TRP A 134 -2.74 -2.87 1.63
N ILE A 135 -1.47 -3.26 1.43
CA ILE A 135 -0.71 -2.95 0.22
C ILE A 135 -1.41 -3.56 -1.01
N ARG A 136 -1.75 -4.86 -0.96
CA ARG A 136 -2.44 -5.55 -2.06
C ARG A 136 -3.81 -4.95 -2.34
N GLN A 137 -4.56 -4.63 -1.28
CA GLN A 137 -5.90 -4.06 -1.39
C GLN A 137 -5.86 -2.70 -2.07
N SER A 138 -4.96 -1.82 -1.64
CA SER A 138 -4.78 -0.48 -2.21
C SER A 138 -4.40 -0.56 -3.69
N MET A 139 -3.40 -1.38 -4.05
CA MET A 139 -2.98 -1.58 -5.44
C MET A 139 -4.11 -2.17 -6.31
N THR A 140 -4.83 -3.18 -5.83
CA THR A 140 -5.90 -3.84 -6.59
C THR A 140 -7.06 -2.87 -6.84
N ARG A 141 -7.39 -2.06 -5.84
CA ARG A 141 -8.39 -0.99 -5.97
C ARG A 141 -7.95 0.04 -7.00
N ALA A 142 -6.72 0.52 -6.95
CA ALA A 142 -6.19 1.49 -7.91
C ALA A 142 -6.18 0.93 -9.34
N LEU A 143 -5.79 -0.34 -9.52
CA LEU A 143 -5.87 -1.03 -10.82
C LEU A 143 -7.30 -1.07 -11.37
N ALA A 144 -8.30 -1.36 -10.54
CA ALA A 144 -9.70 -1.36 -10.97
C ALA A 144 -10.19 0.06 -11.32
N ASP A 145 -9.72 1.07 -10.59
CA ASP A 145 -10.18 2.45 -10.71
C ASP A 145 -9.50 3.24 -11.84
N GLN A 146 -8.22 2.96 -12.11
CA GLN A 146 -7.33 3.76 -12.98
C GLN A 146 -6.62 2.94 -14.06
N GLY A 147 -6.64 1.60 -14.00
CA GLY A 147 -5.87 0.76 -14.92
C GLY A 147 -6.37 0.80 -16.37
N ARG A 148 -7.59 1.27 -16.59
CA ARG A 148 -8.19 1.31 -17.94
C ARG A 148 -8.46 2.75 -18.36
N ASN A 149 -8.22 3.03 -19.64
CA ASN A 149 -8.57 4.32 -20.24
C ASN A 149 -10.06 4.66 -20.08
N ILE A 150 -10.92 3.64 -20.11
CA ILE A 150 -12.35 3.75 -19.80
C ILE A 150 -12.62 3.01 -18.49
N ARG A 151 -12.95 3.78 -17.46
CA ARG A 151 -13.23 3.30 -16.11
C ARG A 151 -14.44 2.37 -16.11
N ILE A 152 -14.27 1.20 -15.50
CA ILE A 152 -15.36 0.25 -15.22
C ILE A 152 -15.58 0.22 -13.69
N PRO A 153 -16.83 0.27 -13.20
CA PRO A 153 -17.11 0.13 -11.77
C PRO A 153 -16.54 -1.15 -11.16
N GLY A 154 -16.14 -1.10 -9.89
CA GLY A 154 -15.47 -2.22 -9.20
C GLY A 154 -16.25 -3.54 -9.23
N HIS A 155 -17.57 -3.51 -8.98
CA HIS A 155 -18.41 -4.71 -9.04
C HIS A 155 -18.43 -5.35 -10.44
N MET A 156 -18.36 -4.54 -11.50
CA MET A 156 -18.26 -5.05 -12.88
C MET A 156 -16.86 -5.65 -13.14
N MET A 157 -15.81 -5.09 -12.55
CA MET A 157 -14.46 -5.67 -12.62
C MET A 157 -14.37 -7.03 -11.92
N GLU A 158 -15.12 -7.25 -10.83
CA GLU A 158 -15.23 -8.56 -10.19
C GLU A 158 -15.84 -9.60 -11.14
N VAL A 159 -16.91 -9.22 -11.86
CA VAL A 159 -17.52 -10.07 -12.89
C VAL A 159 -16.52 -10.39 -14.00
N VAL A 160 -15.79 -9.39 -14.52
CA VAL A 160 -14.76 -9.59 -15.55
C VAL A 160 -13.68 -10.56 -15.08
N ASN A 161 -13.17 -10.41 -13.85
CA ASN A 161 -12.15 -11.30 -13.31
C ASN A 161 -12.67 -12.73 -13.10
N ARG A 162 -13.95 -12.89 -12.73
CA ARG A 162 -14.59 -14.20 -12.60
C ARG A 162 -14.71 -14.89 -13.96
N VAL A 163 -15.18 -14.17 -14.98
CA VAL A 163 -15.29 -14.67 -16.36
C VAL A 163 -13.90 -15.08 -16.88
N GLN A 164 -12.88 -14.23 -16.74
CA GLN A 164 -11.52 -14.55 -17.17
C GLN A 164 -10.91 -15.75 -16.42
N ARG A 165 -11.30 -16.00 -15.17
CA ARG A 165 -10.86 -17.19 -14.43
C ARG A 165 -11.54 -18.43 -14.97
N ALA A 166 -12.87 -18.40 -15.14
CA ALA A 166 -13.63 -19.50 -15.72
C ALA A 166 -13.14 -19.85 -17.13
N GLU A 167 -12.87 -18.85 -17.97
CA GLU A 167 -12.28 -19.05 -19.29
C GLU A 167 -10.93 -19.77 -19.23
N ARG A 168 -10.04 -19.38 -18.31
CA ARG A 168 -8.72 -20.03 -18.16
C ARG A 168 -8.84 -21.47 -17.68
N ASP A 169 -9.71 -21.71 -16.71
CA ASP A 169 -9.93 -23.04 -16.14
C ASP A 169 -10.52 -23.98 -17.20
N LEU A 170 -11.54 -23.53 -17.95
CA LEU A 170 -12.13 -24.26 -19.07
C LEU A 170 -11.15 -24.46 -20.24
N THR A 171 -10.30 -23.47 -20.53
CA THR A 171 -9.27 -23.62 -21.56
C THR A 171 -8.27 -24.72 -21.19
N ALA A 172 -7.89 -24.80 -19.91
CA ALA A 172 -6.99 -25.84 -19.41
C ALA A 172 -7.62 -27.24 -19.48
N GLU A 173 -8.93 -27.35 -19.25
CA GLU A 173 -9.66 -28.61 -19.28
C GLU A 173 -9.99 -29.07 -20.72
N LEU A 174 -10.46 -28.16 -21.58
CA LEU A 174 -10.92 -28.48 -22.94
C LEU A 174 -9.78 -28.51 -23.97
N GLY A 175 -8.62 -27.93 -23.65
CA GLY A 175 -7.50 -27.78 -24.58
C GLY A 175 -7.78 -26.86 -25.78
N ARG A 176 -8.90 -26.12 -25.74
CA ARG A 176 -9.34 -25.13 -26.73
C ARG A 176 -9.96 -23.92 -26.04
N MET A 177 -10.17 -22.82 -26.77
CA MET A 177 -10.93 -21.70 -26.22
C MET A 177 -12.40 -22.09 -26.01
N PRO A 178 -12.98 -21.80 -24.82
CA PRO A 178 -14.37 -22.10 -24.51
C PRO A 178 -15.32 -21.15 -25.27
N THR A 179 -16.54 -21.61 -25.53
CA THR A 179 -17.59 -20.78 -26.13
C THR A 179 -18.23 -19.87 -25.07
N PRO A 180 -18.89 -18.76 -25.46
CA PRO A 180 -19.57 -17.89 -24.50
C PRO A 180 -20.64 -18.61 -23.66
N GLU A 181 -21.30 -19.62 -24.23
CA GLU A 181 -22.31 -20.44 -23.55
C GLU A 181 -21.67 -21.34 -22.49
N GLU A 182 -20.49 -21.89 -22.75
CA GLU A 182 -19.72 -22.72 -21.80
C GLU A 182 -19.23 -21.90 -20.60
N VAL A 183 -18.94 -20.60 -20.79
CA VAL A 183 -18.47 -19.68 -19.73
C VAL A 183 -19.63 -19.13 -18.87
N ALA A 184 -20.85 -19.16 -19.40
CA ALA A 184 -22.04 -18.64 -18.72
C ALA A 184 -22.64 -19.60 -17.67
N LEU A 185 -22.21 -20.87 -17.67
CA LEU A 185 -22.58 -21.91 -16.70
C LEU A 185 -21.84 -21.74 -15.37
#